data_AF-A0A3E5GW49-F1
#
_entry.id   AF-A0A3E5GW49-F1
#
_cell.length_a   1.000
_cell.length_b   1.000
_cell.length_c   1.000
_cell.angle_alpha   90.00
_cell.angle_beta   90.00
_cell.angle_gamma   90.00
#
_symmetry.space_group_name_H-M   'P 1'
#
loop_
_entity.id
_entity.type
_entity.pdbx_description
1 polymer ?
#
loop_
_entity_poly.entity_id
_entity_poly.type
_entity_poly.pdbx_seq_one_letter_code
_entity_poly.pdbx_strand_id
1 'polypeptide(L)'
;MKCKGWQQLRANAKNGISMALVLCVSAFFIAFAAAILYTAGMLTAQSNQRLKEERCYQLAKSYSDVLKNELTKYDKKYTDDGSTVGDGTFYAFANKFLDDEKYLEYNSDYKDSTKYNFVEDGSNLSDISSSPLSEKGYGNISVTLKKEQNSDENVDEIMSGGEITGSSGGDYSSAIKNIENTTVRQYIFTVEVTAYYEDAAYTYRTEYTRAEKYPVTFTHNGNTIVWVANAAGGGTWKVGNSSGAVYTIDDNTPIHYTYNRTASTSCRFEENIYQNSQEGGDTSAAN
;
A
#
# COMPACT_ATOMS: atom_id res chain seq x y z
N MET A 1 -8.95 35.99 -95.14
CA MET A 1 -9.35 35.23 -93.92
C MET A 1 -8.22 34.30 -93.49
N LYS A 2 -7.55 34.55 -92.37
CA LYS A 2 -6.91 33.50 -91.56
C LYS A 2 -6.86 33.97 -90.11
N CYS A 3 -7.57 33.25 -89.24
CA CYS A 3 -7.82 33.52 -87.84
C CYS A 3 -6.54 33.43 -86.99
N LYS A 4 -5.73 34.50 -86.93
CA LYS A 4 -4.56 34.55 -86.02
C LYS A 4 -4.94 34.84 -84.56
N GLY A 5 -6.06 35.51 -84.31
CA GLY A 5 -6.50 35.84 -82.93
C GLY A 5 -7.00 34.64 -82.11
N TRP A 6 -7.56 33.61 -82.76
CA TRP A 6 -8.17 32.47 -82.06
C TRP A 6 -7.14 31.44 -81.57
N GLN A 7 -5.97 31.33 -82.23
CA GLN A 7 -4.87 30.48 -81.75
C GLN A 7 -4.14 31.10 -80.54
N GLN A 8 -4.08 32.44 -80.46
CA GLN A 8 -3.43 33.15 -79.35
C GLN A 8 -4.27 33.13 -78.07
N LEU A 9 -5.60 33.18 -78.18
CA LEU A 9 -6.51 33.02 -77.04
C LEU A 9 -6.55 31.57 -76.53
N ARG A 10 -6.39 30.56 -77.40
CA ARG A 10 -6.27 29.15 -76.99
C ARG A 10 -4.93 28.83 -76.31
N ALA A 11 -3.86 29.53 -76.68
CA ALA A 11 -2.56 29.42 -76.03
C ALA A 11 -2.56 30.05 -74.62
N ASN A 12 -3.23 31.18 -74.43
CA ASN A 12 -3.35 31.84 -73.12
C ASN A 12 -4.36 31.17 -72.18
N ALA A 13 -5.43 30.55 -72.70
CA ALA A 13 -6.34 29.73 -71.89
C ALA A 13 -5.66 28.48 -71.31
N LYS A 14 -4.74 27.85 -72.06
CA LYS A 14 -3.93 26.72 -71.57
C LYS A 14 -2.92 27.12 -70.49
N ASN A 15 -2.38 28.34 -70.55
CA ASN A 15 -1.39 28.82 -69.58
C ASN A 15 -2.04 29.38 -68.29
N GLY A 16 -3.22 30.00 -68.38
CA GLY A 16 -3.97 30.47 -67.19
C GLY A 16 -4.54 29.35 -66.33
N ILE A 17 -5.03 28.27 -66.94
CA ILE A 17 -5.50 27.06 -66.23
C ILE A 17 -4.31 26.34 -65.58
N SER A 18 -3.16 26.27 -66.27
CA SER A 18 -1.94 25.66 -65.75
C SER A 18 -1.39 26.42 -64.52
N MET A 19 -1.42 27.76 -64.53
CA MET A 19 -0.93 28.56 -63.41
C MET A 19 -1.81 28.44 -62.16
N ALA A 20 -3.13 28.44 -62.32
CA ALA A 20 -4.07 28.22 -61.22
C ALA A 20 -3.97 26.79 -60.66
N LEU A 21 -3.80 25.78 -61.51
CA LEU A 21 -3.58 24.39 -61.09
C LEU A 21 -2.30 24.25 -60.26
N VAL A 22 -1.19 24.86 -60.70
CA VAL A 22 0.08 24.79 -59.97
C VAL A 22 -0.01 25.47 -58.60
N LEU A 23 -0.71 26.61 -58.50
CA LEU A 23 -0.97 27.27 -57.21
C LEU A 23 -1.84 26.43 -56.29
N CYS A 24 -2.92 25.82 -56.81
CA CYS A 24 -3.78 24.95 -56.00
C CYS A 24 -3.06 23.67 -55.53
N VAL A 25 -2.25 23.06 -56.39
CA VAL A 25 -1.48 21.85 -56.07
C VAL A 25 -0.39 22.16 -55.04
N SER A 26 0.32 23.29 -55.18
CA SER A 26 1.32 23.71 -54.18
C SER A 26 0.69 24.09 -52.85
N ALA A 27 -0.45 24.81 -52.84
CA ALA A 27 -1.20 25.09 -51.61
C ALA A 27 -1.68 23.80 -50.93
N PHE A 28 -2.14 22.81 -51.70
CA PHE A 28 -2.54 21.51 -51.17
C PHE A 28 -1.36 20.76 -50.54
N PHE A 29 -0.18 20.77 -51.17
CA PHE A 29 1.02 20.16 -50.61
C PHE A 29 1.49 20.84 -49.32
N ILE A 30 1.42 22.17 -49.23
CA ILE A 30 1.77 22.91 -48.01
C ILE A 30 0.77 22.57 -46.89
N ALA A 31 -0.52 22.58 -47.19
CA ALA A 31 -1.56 22.22 -46.22
C ALA A 31 -1.42 20.77 -45.76
N PHE A 32 -1.10 19.85 -46.67
CA PHE A 32 -0.88 18.44 -46.36
C PHE A 32 0.40 18.22 -45.54
N ALA A 33 1.50 18.90 -45.87
CA ALA A 33 2.73 18.87 -45.09
C ALA A 33 2.51 19.42 -43.67
N ALA A 34 1.77 20.52 -43.53
CA ALA A 34 1.39 21.07 -42.23
C ALA A 34 0.52 20.09 -41.43
N ALA A 35 -0.43 19.41 -42.08
CA ALA A 35 -1.26 18.39 -41.44
C ALA A 35 -0.44 17.17 -41.00
N ILE A 36 0.51 16.68 -41.81
CA ILE A 36 1.42 15.60 -41.42
C ILE A 36 2.31 16.02 -40.25
N LEU A 37 2.91 17.21 -40.30
CA LEU A 37 3.75 17.71 -39.20
C LEU A 37 2.95 17.88 -37.91
N TYR A 38 1.72 18.39 -37.99
CA TYR A 38 0.82 18.52 -36.85
C TYR A 38 0.47 17.16 -36.25
N THR A 39 0.05 16.20 -37.08
CA THR A 39 -0.30 14.84 -36.63
C THR A 39 0.91 14.09 -36.07
N ALA A 40 2.07 14.16 -36.73
CA ALA A 40 3.32 13.59 -36.24
C ALA A 40 3.76 14.24 -34.92
N GLY A 41 3.62 15.57 -34.79
CA GLY A 41 3.92 16.30 -33.57
C GLY A 41 3.00 15.89 -32.41
N MET A 42 1.69 15.79 -32.65
CA MET A 42 0.72 15.34 -31.66
C MET A 42 0.97 13.90 -31.21
N LEU A 43 1.23 12.97 -32.15
CA LEU A 43 1.57 11.58 -31.84
C LEU A 43 2.86 11.49 -31.02
N THR A 44 3.87 12.30 -31.36
CA THR A 44 5.15 12.34 -30.64
C THR A 44 4.98 12.90 -29.23
N ALA A 45 4.22 13.99 -29.07
CA ALA A 45 3.93 14.58 -27.76
C ALA A 45 3.17 13.58 -26.86
N GLN A 46 2.14 12.92 -27.40
CA GLN A 46 1.37 11.91 -26.68
C GLN A 46 2.23 10.69 -26.31
N SER A 47 3.11 10.24 -27.21
CA SER A 47 4.05 9.17 -26.92
C SER A 47 5.02 9.54 -25.80
N ASN A 48 5.56 10.76 -25.82
CA ASN A 48 6.44 11.25 -24.76
C ASN A 48 5.73 11.32 -23.42
N GLN A 49 4.47 11.80 -23.39
CA GLN A 49 3.68 11.84 -22.17
C GLN A 49 3.42 10.45 -21.61
N ARG A 50 3.01 9.48 -22.44
CA ARG A 50 2.83 8.08 -22.02
C ARG A 50 4.10 7.47 -21.45
N LEU A 51 5.26 7.79 -22.02
CA LEU A 51 6.54 7.32 -21.48
C LEU A 51 6.84 7.90 -20.10
N LYS A 52 6.50 9.17 -19.83
CA LYS A 52 6.65 9.78 -18.50
C LYS A 52 5.71 9.12 -17.47
N GLU A 53 4.46 8.90 -17.85
CA GLU A 53 3.44 8.24 -17.01
C GLU A 53 3.86 6.80 -16.67
N GLU A 54 4.26 6.01 -17.67
CA GLU A 54 4.74 4.64 -17.48
C GLU A 54 5.99 4.60 -16.59
N ARG A 55 6.90 5.57 -16.76
CA ARG A 55 8.08 5.68 -15.90
C ARG A 55 7.70 5.91 -14.44
N CYS A 56 6.76 6.83 -14.17
CA CYS A 56 6.27 7.07 -12.81
C CYS A 56 5.59 5.81 -12.24
N TYR A 57 4.76 5.14 -13.05
CA TYR A 57 4.12 3.89 -12.66
C TYR A 57 5.14 2.83 -12.23
N GLN A 58 6.12 2.54 -13.09
CA GLN A 58 7.14 1.52 -12.80
C GLN A 58 8.00 1.90 -11.58
N LEU A 59 8.32 3.18 -11.42
CA LEU A 59 9.09 3.65 -10.27
C LEU A 59 8.29 3.51 -8.96
N ALA A 60 7.04 3.98 -8.94
CA ALA A 60 6.17 3.87 -7.76
C ALA A 60 5.94 2.40 -7.38
N LYS A 61 5.65 1.55 -8.37
CA LYS A 61 5.43 0.12 -8.16
C LYS A 61 6.69 -0.59 -7.66
N SER A 62 7.84 -0.39 -8.30
CA SER A 62 9.09 -1.05 -7.90
C SER A 62 9.53 -0.64 -6.50
N TYR A 63 9.35 0.62 -6.11
CA TYR A 63 9.62 1.07 -4.75
C TYR A 63 8.61 0.50 -3.75
N SER A 64 7.32 0.42 -4.12
CA SER A 64 6.32 -0.29 -3.31
C SER A 64 6.66 -1.76 -3.09
N ASP A 65 7.21 -2.45 -4.09
CA ASP A 65 7.66 -3.85 -3.95
C ASP A 65 8.84 -3.96 -2.96
N VAL A 66 9.75 -2.99 -2.93
CA VAL A 66 10.82 -2.91 -1.92
C VAL A 66 10.23 -2.75 -0.52
N LEU A 67 9.31 -1.80 -0.34
CA LEU A 67 8.64 -1.58 0.96
C LEU A 67 7.89 -2.82 1.43
N LYS A 68 7.16 -3.49 0.52
CA LYS A 68 6.49 -4.77 0.78
C LYS A 68 7.46 -5.83 1.27
N ASN A 69 8.60 -5.99 0.59
CA ASN A 69 9.61 -6.96 0.97
C ASN A 69 10.21 -6.67 2.35
N GLU A 70 10.46 -5.40 2.68
CA GLU A 70 10.90 -5.03 4.03
C GLU A 70 9.83 -5.32 5.09
N LEU A 71 8.58 -4.96 4.80
CA LEU A 71 7.45 -5.10 5.71
C LEU A 71 7.10 -6.57 6.01
N THR A 72 7.30 -7.46 5.06
CA THR A 72 6.97 -8.90 5.18
C THR A 72 8.15 -9.77 5.61
N LYS A 73 9.33 -9.18 5.84
CA LYS A 73 10.56 -9.91 6.16
C LYS A 73 10.57 -10.50 7.57
N TYR A 74 9.86 -9.87 8.51
CA TYR A 74 9.94 -10.18 9.93
C TYR A 74 8.59 -10.66 10.47
N ASP A 75 8.65 -11.48 11.51
CA ASP A 75 7.46 -12.04 12.16
C ASP A 75 7.34 -11.75 13.66
N LYS A 76 8.22 -10.90 14.20
CA LYS A 76 8.24 -10.48 15.60
C LYS A 76 8.69 -9.02 15.69
N LYS A 77 8.10 -8.28 16.63
CA LYS A 77 8.50 -6.88 16.94
C LYS A 77 9.77 -6.80 17.78
N TYR A 78 9.95 -7.75 18.68
CA TYR A 78 11.05 -7.75 19.64
C TYR A 78 11.81 -9.07 19.61
N THR A 79 13.12 -9.00 19.79
CA THR A 79 13.99 -10.15 20.07
C THR A 79 13.77 -10.63 21.51
N ASP A 80 14.28 -11.82 21.83
CA ASP A 80 14.11 -12.40 23.16
C ASP A 80 14.77 -11.56 24.28
N ASP A 81 15.73 -10.70 23.93
CA ASP A 81 16.37 -9.72 24.84
C ASP A 81 15.63 -8.37 24.93
N GLY A 82 14.52 -8.21 24.22
CA GLY A 82 13.68 -7.00 24.21
C GLY A 82 14.08 -5.92 23.20
N SER A 83 15.11 -6.15 22.38
CA SER A 83 15.51 -5.21 21.32
C SER A 83 14.51 -5.19 20.15
N THR A 84 14.37 -4.06 19.46
CA THR A 84 13.49 -3.94 18.28
C THR A 84 14.06 -4.75 17.11
N VAL A 85 13.24 -5.64 16.56
CA VAL A 85 13.58 -6.42 15.36
C VAL A 85 13.55 -5.53 14.12
N GLY A 86 14.59 -5.62 13.30
CA GLY A 86 14.68 -4.84 12.06
C GLY A 86 14.83 -3.35 12.32
N ASP A 87 15.50 -2.95 13.40
CA ASP A 87 15.77 -1.54 13.68
C ASP A 87 16.40 -0.85 12.45
N GLY A 88 15.92 0.36 12.16
CA GLY A 88 16.28 1.11 10.94
C GLY A 88 15.61 0.67 9.63
N THR A 89 14.73 -0.34 9.64
CA THR A 89 13.96 -0.77 8.44
C THR A 89 12.55 -0.20 8.41
N PHE A 90 11.89 -0.27 7.24
CA PHE A 90 10.48 0.10 7.11
C PHE A 90 9.55 -0.73 8.00
N TYR A 91 9.88 -2.00 8.29
CA TYR A 91 9.10 -2.83 9.22
C TYR A 91 9.05 -2.25 10.63
N ALA A 92 10.21 -1.90 11.20
CA ALA A 92 10.28 -1.32 12.54
C ALA A 92 9.57 0.05 12.58
N PHE A 93 9.73 0.84 11.52
CA PHE A 93 9.04 2.11 11.38
C PHE A 93 7.52 1.95 11.29
N ALA A 94 7.00 1.03 10.48
CA ALA A 94 5.57 0.77 10.33
C ALA A 94 4.94 0.30 11.66
N ASN A 95 5.63 -0.57 12.41
CA ASN A 95 5.18 -0.96 13.75
C ASN A 95 5.07 0.26 14.67
N LYS A 96 6.11 1.09 14.72
CA LYS A 96 6.09 2.33 15.50
C LYS A 96 4.99 3.28 15.03
N PHE A 97 4.77 3.39 13.72
CA PHE A 97 3.72 4.24 13.14
C PHE A 97 2.32 3.84 13.62
N LEU A 98 2.06 2.53 13.69
CA LEU A 98 0.78 2.01 14.17
C LEU A 98 0.60 2.16 15.68
N ASP A 99 1.66 2.00 16.47
CA ASP A 99 1.60 2.03 17.94
C ASP A 99 1.67 3.44 18.54
N ASP A 100 2.35 4.38 17.88
CA ASP A 100 2.63 5.71 18.42
C ASP A 100 1.40 6.64 18.28
N GLU A 101 0.95 7.19 19.41
CA GLU A 101 -0.22 8.08 19.51
C GLU A 101 -0.06 9.38 18.73
N LYS A 102 1.19 9.78 18.39
CA LYS A 102 1.42 10.96 17.55
C LYS A 102 0.90 10.79 16.12
N TYR A 103 0.78 9.55 15.66
CA TYR A 103 0.17 9.23 14.37
C TYR A 103 -1.30 8.94 14.63
N LEU A 104 -2.16 9.85 14.20
CA LEU A 104 -3.60 9.74 14.39
C LEU A 104 -4.20 8.79 13.36
N GLU A 105 -5.32 8.17 13.74
CA GLU A 105 -6.15 7.40 12.83
C GLU A 105 -6.70 8.30 11.72
N TYR A 106 -6.76 7.76 10.50
CA TYR A 106 -7.18 8.49 9.33
C TYR A 106 -8.60 9.01 9.48
N ASN A 107 -8.76 10.31 9.21
CA ASN A 107 -10.05 10.97 9.19
C ASN A 107 -10.17 11.78 7.89
N SER A 108 -11.25 11.53 7.13
CA SER A 108 -11.52 12.23 5.88
C SER A 108 -11.75 13.73 6.04
N ASP A 109 -12.16 14.18 7.22
CA ASP A 109 -12.42 15.58 7.53
C ASP A 109 -11.12 16.31 7.91
N TYR A 110 -10.10 15.58 8.38
CA TYR A 110 -8.81 16.11 8.84
C TYR A 110 -7.61 15.47 8.13
N LYS A 111 -7.72 15.31 6.80
CA LYS A 111 -6.72 14.60 5.97
C LYS A 111 -5.29 15.06 6.24
N ASP A 112 -5.05 16.36 6.39
CA ASP A 112 -3.70 16.92 6.56
C ASP A 112 -3.08 16.56 7.92
N SER A 113 -3.89 16.21 8.92
CA SER A 113 -3.43 15.81 10.26
C SER A 113 -3.36 14.30 10.43
N THR A 114 -3.90 13.53 9.49
CA THR A 114 -4.02 12.06 9.59
C THR A 114 -3.50 11.32 8.36
N LYS A 115 -2.85 12.03 7.43
CA LYS A 115 -2.06 11.49 6.32
C LYS A 115 -0.63 12.00 6.46
N TYR A 116 0.32 11.09 6.53
CA TYR A 116 1.71 11.43 6.81
C TYR A 116 2.55 11.22 5.57
N ASN A 117 3.07 12.31 5.00
CA ASN A 117 3.90 12.26 3.79
C ASN A 117 5.39 12.31 4.15
N PHE A 118 6.14 11.37 3.61
CA PHE A 118 7.57 11.20 3.78
C PHE A 118 8.24 11.41 2.43
N VAL A 119 9.30 12.20 2.41
CA VAL A 119 10.05 12.53 1.19
C VAL A 119 11.52 12.29 1.45
N GLU A 120 12.28 12.08 0.39
CA GLU A 120 13.73 11.95 0.48
C GLU A 120 14.36 13.23 1.04
N ASP A 121 15.40 13.08 1.86
CA ASP A 121 16.12 14.23 2.42
C ASP A 121 16.70 15.11 1.29
N GLY A 122 16.62 16.43 1.47
CA GLY A 122 16.97 17.40 0.44
C GLY A 122 15.93 17.61 -0.67
N SER A 123 14.77 16.93 -0.64
CA SER A 123 13.68 17.18 -1.59
C SER A 123 13.22 18.64 -1.54
N ASN A 124 13.01 19.26 -2.71
CA ASN A 124 12.42 20.59 -2.78
C ASN A 124 10.90 20.51 -2.56
N LEU A 125 10.43 20.93 -1.39
CA LEU A 125 9.00 20.90 -1.08
C LEU A 125 8.15 21.85 -1.94
N SER A 126 8.76 22.86 -2.57
CA SER A 126 8.06 23.75 -3.51
C SER A 126 7.98 23.16 -4.93
N ASP A 127 8.85 22.20 -5.26
CA ASP A 127 8.87 21.48 -6.52
C ASP A 127 9.26 20.02 -6.26
N ILE A 128 8.27 19.23 -5.85
CA ILE A 128 8.44 17.82 -5.48
C ILE A 128 8.99 16.97 -6.63
N SER A 129 8.80 17.42 -7.88
CA SER A 129 9.28 16.73 -9.08
C SER A 129 10.81 16.82 -9.23
N SER A 130 11.41 17.85 -8.64
CA SER A 130 12.86 18.01 -8.63
C SER A 130 13.50 16.95 -7.73
N SER A 131 14.38 16.16 -8.33
CA SER A 131 15.07 15.08 -7.62
C SER A 131 16.18 15.65 -6.74
N PRO A 132 16.24 15.29 -5.44
CA PRO A 132 17.40 15.61 -4.61
C PRO A 132 18.64 14.80 -5.04
N LEU A 133 18.46 13.72 -5.80
CA LEU A 133 19.54 12.87 -6.30
C LEU A 133 20.12 13.49 -7.57
N SER A 134 21.22 14.21 -7.41
CA SER A 134 21.86 15.06 -8.42
C SER A 134 22.34 14.34 -9.69
N GLU A 135 22.41 13.02 -9.72
CA GLU A 135 23.16 12.31 -10.77
C GLU A 135 22.34 11.59 -11.82
N LYS A 136 21.05 11.35 -11.63
CA LYS A 136 20.28 10.59 -12.62
C LYS A 136 18.87 11.09 -12.62
N GLY A 137 18.42 11.66 -13.74
CA GLY A 137 17.07 12.18 -13.94
C GLY A 137 16.01 11.09 -13.89
N TYR A 138 15.88 10.42 -12.75
CA TYR A 138 14.93 9.36 -12.41
C TYR A 138 13.66 9.91 -11.78
N GLY A 139 13.63 11.21 -11.47
CA GLY A 139 12.50 11.83 -10.76
C GLY A 139 12.67 11.77 -9.26
N ASN A 140 11.59 12.00 -8.53
CA ASN A 140 11.54 11.96 -7.07
C ASN A 140 10.45 10.97 -6.60
N ILE A 141 10.52 10.55 -5.35
CA ILE A 141 9.53 9.67 -4.72
C ILE A 141 9.09 10.27 -3.39
N SER A 142 7.81 10.09 -3.07
CA SER A 142 7.29 10.26 -1.72
C SER A 142 6.50 9.03 -1.29
N VAL A 143 6.40 8.84 0.02
CA VAL A 143 5.60 7.78 0.65
C VAL A 143 4.58 8.45 1.55
N THR A 144 3.30 8.19 1.32
CA THR A 144 2.22 8.61 2.21
C THR A 144 1.71 7.43 3.00
N LEU A 145 1.61 7.58 4.32
CA LEU A 145 1.12 6.56 5.24
C LEU A 145 -0.18 6.99 5.91
N LYS A 146 -1.07 6.01 6.11
CA LYS A 146 -2.33 6.17 6.86
C LYS A 146 -2.56 4.92 7.69
N LYS A 147 -3.17 5.07 8.85
CA LYS A 147 -3.73 3.96 9.61
C LYS A 147 -5.20 4.18 9.86
N GLU A 148 -6.01 3.17 9.62
CA GLU A 148 -7.46 3.17 9.81
C GLU A 148 -7.82 2.03 10.75
N GLN A 149 -8.72 2.27 11.70
CA GLN A 149 -9.20 1.19 12.55
C GLN A 149 -9.88 0.12 11.68
N ASN A 150 -9.50 -1.13 11.90
CA ASN A 150 -10.13 -2.24 11.21
C ASN A 150 -11.53 -2.48 11.82
N SER A 151 -12.57 -2.15 11.07
CA SER A 151 -13.97 -2.33 11.51
C SER A 151 -14.43 -3.77 11.55
N ASP A 152 -13.69 -4.69 10.92
CA ASP A 152 -14.06 -6.10 10.83
C ASP A 152 -13.72 -6.88 12.11
N GLU A 153 -12.87 -6.33 12.99
CA GLU A 153 -12.50 -6.94 14.27
C GLU A 153 -12.86 -6.04 15.46
N ASN A 154 -13.59 -6.61 16.42
CA ASN A 154 -13.81 -5.97 17.72
C ASN A 154 -12.60 -6.22 18.64
N VAL A 155 -11.55 -5.43 18.45
CA VAL A 155 -10.28 -5.56 19.19
C VAL A 155 -10.48 -5.44 20.70
N ASP A 156 -11.37 -4.57 21.16
CA ASP A 156 -11.59 -4.40 22.60
C ASP A 156 -12.27 -5.60 23.23
N GLU A 157 -13.22 -6.22 22.52
CA GLU A 157 -13.81 -7.49 22.94
C GLU A 157 -12.78 -8.62 22.97
N ILE A 158 -12.00 -8.78 21.90
CA ILE A 158 -10.94 -9.80 21.84
C ILE A 158 -9.94 -9.62 22.99
N MET A 159 -9.47 -8.39 23.20
CA MET A 159 -8.42 -8.10 24.17
C MET A 159 -8.91 -8.07 25.62
N SER A 160 -10.21 -7.86 25.85
CA SER A 160 -10.83 -8.04 27.17
C SER A 160 -10.73 -9.48 27.67
N GLY A 161 -10.50 -10.42 26.74
CA GLY A 161 -10.31 -11.83 27.03
C GLY A 161 -11.64 -12.54 27.24
N GLY A 162 -11.64 -13.57 28.08
CA GLY A 162 -12.84 -14.36 28.30
C GLY A 162 -12.67 -15.46 29.33
N GLU A 163 -13.55 -16.45 29.26
CA GLU A 163 -13.63 -17.54 30.21
C GLU A 163 -13.62 -18.89 29.50
N ILE A 164 -12.97 -19.87 30.14
CA ILE A 164 -13.12 -21.30 29.81
C ILE A 164 -13.70 -22.02 31.03
N THR A 165 -14.63 -22.94 30.78
CA THR A 165 -15.26 -23.71 31.85
C THR A 165 -14.25 -24.68 32.47
N GLY A 166 -14.05 -24.56 33.78
CA GLY A 166 -13.23 -25.49 34.56
C GLY A 166 -13.88 -26.87 34.68
N SER A 167 -13.02 -27.88 34.64
CA SER A 167 -13.30 -29.29 34.80
C SER A 167 -12.11 -29.98 35.47
N SER A 168 -12.42 -30.78 36.48
CA SER A 168 -11.49 -31.62 37.22
C SER A 168 -10.90 -32.67 36.30
N GLY A 169 -9.58 -32.64 36.13
CA GLY A 169 -8.87 -33.53 35.20
C GLY A 169 -9.13 -33.26 33.71
N GLY A 170 -9.74 -32.12 33.37
CA GLY A 170 -9.95 -31.71 31.98
C GLY A 170 -8.63 -31.47 31.23
N ASP A 171 -8.62 -31.79 29.94
CA ASP A 171 -7.54 -31.42 29.02
C ASP A 171 -7.88 -30.09 28.32
N TYR A 172 -7.09 -29.06 28.62
CA TYR A 172 -7.28 -27.71 28.09
C TYR A 172 -6.39 -27.41 26.88
N SER A 173 -5.58 -28.36 26.42
CA SER A 173 -4.52 -28.13 25.44
C SER A 173 -5.04 -27.48 24.16
N SER A 174 -6.16 -27.96 23.62
CA SER A 174 -6.76 -27.40 22.40
C SER A 174 -7.34 -26.00 22.62
N ALA A 175 -8.04 -25.79 23.73
CA ALA A 175 -8.64 -24.49 24.06
C ALA A 175 -7.56 -23.42 24.25
N ILE A 176 -6.51 -23.74 24.99
CA ILE A 176 -5.38 -22.84 25.25
C ILE A 176 -4.63 -22.55 23.96
N LYS A 177 -4.35 -23.59 23.15
CA LYS A 177 -3.69 -23.39 21.85
C LYS A 177 -4.52 -22.48 20.94
N ASN A 178 -5.86 -22.58 20.96
CA ASN A 178 -6.71 -21.68 20.19
C ASN A 178 -6.61 -20.25 20.72
N ILE A 179 -6.71 -20.05 22.04
CA ILE A 179 -6.60 -18.74 22.69
C ILE A 179 -5.23 -18.10 22.41
N GLU A 180 -4.13 -18.83 22.56
CA GLU A 180 -2.77 -18.34 22.28
C GLU A 180 -2.51 -18.07 20.78
N ASN A 181 -3.29 -18.70 19.89
CA ASN A 181 -3.20 -18.46 18.45
C ASN A 181 -4.17 -17.42 17.93
N THR A 182 -5.03 -16.86 18.79
CA THR A 182 -5.88 -15.72 18.45
C THR A 182 -5.00 -14.60 17.91
N THR A 183 -5.36 -14.12 16.73
CA THR A 183 -4.64 -13.05 16.05
C THR A 183 -5.52 -11.81 16.04
N VAL A 184 -4.91 -10.67 16.32
CA VAL A 184 -5.56 -9.37 16.42
C VAL A 184 -5.10 -8.51 15.26
N ARG A 185 -6.05 -7.89 14.58
CA ARG A 185 -5.85 -7.02 13.41
C ARG A 185 -6.50 -5.68 13.67
N GLN A 186 -5.80 -4.84 14.43
CA GLN A 186 -6.35 -3.56 14.88
C GLN A 186 -6.47 -2.50 13.79
N TYR A 187 -5.50 -2.48 12.86
CA TYR A 187 -5.38 -1.40 11.89
C TYR A 187 -5.22 -1.93 10.46
N ILE A 188 -5.88 -1.24 9.54
CA ILE A 188 -5.53 -1.23 8.11
C ILE A 188 -4.46 -0.15 7.91
N PHE A 189 -3.29 -0.57 7.48
CA PHE A 189 -2.13 0.27 7.18
C PHE A 189 -2.03 0.50 5.67
N THR A 190 -2.31 1.72 5.24
CA THR A 190 -2.19 2.11 3.82
C THR A 190 -0.81 2.69 3.56
N VAL A 191 -0.15 2.21 2.50
CA VAL A 191 1.10 2.73 1.96
C VAL A 191 0.86 3.23 0.54
N GLU A 192 1.07 4.51 0.30
CA GLU A 192 0.93 5.16 -1.00
C GLU A 192 2.30 5.66 -1.46
N VAL A 193 2.87 5.02 -2.48
CA VAL A 193 4.13 5.47 -3.09
C VAL A 193 3.81 6.35 -4.28
N THR A 194 4.23 7.62 -4.23
CA THR A 194 4.07 8.55 -5.35
C THR A 194 5.41 8.80 -6.02
N ALA A 195 5.50 8.51 -7.30
CA ALA A 195 6.64 8.87 -8.14
C ALA A 195 6.33 10.13 -8.94
N TYR A 196 7.30 11.03 -9.04
CA TYR A 196 7.22 12.29 -9.76
C TYR A 196 8.33 12.36 -10.82
N TYR A 197 7.98 12.71 -12.05
CA TYR A 197 8.95 12.91 -13.12
C TYR A 197 8.49 14.04 -14.05
N GLU A 198 9.23 15.15 -14.05
CA GLU A 198 8.86 16.38 -14.75
C GLU A 198 7.43 16.82 -14.37
N ASP A 199 6.50 16.84 -15.33
CA ASP A 199 5.10 17.20 -15.16
C ASP A 199 4.18 15.98 -14.88
N ALA A 200 4.72 14.77 -14.81
CA ALA A 200 3.98 13.55 -14.55
C ALA A 200 4.13 13.09 -13.09
N ALA A 201 3.07 12.48 -12.57
CA ALA A 201 3.10 11.79 -11.28
C ALA A 201 2.20 10.55 -11.30
N TYR A 202 2.58 9.53 -10.54
CA TYR A 202 1.75 8.33 -10.36
C TYR A 202 1.82 7.85 -8.92
N THR A 203 0.66 7.50 -8.34
CA THR A 203 0.56 6.92 -6.99
C THR A 203 0.21 5.45 -7.06
N TYR A 204 1.08 4.59 -6.55
CA TYR A 204 0.80 3.17 -6.34
C TYR A 204 0.40 2.94 -4.87
N ARG A 205 -0.76 2.33 -4.65
CA ARG A 205 -1.35 2.14 -3.33
C ARG A 205 -1.39 0.67 -2.96
N THR A 206 -0.91 0.35 -1.77
CA THR A 206 -1.04 -0.96 -1.14
C THR A 206 -1.64 -0.81 0.26
N GLU A 207 -2.36 -1.85 0.69
CA GLU A 207 -2.90 -1.92 2.04
C GLU A 207 -2.40 -3.19 2.71
N TYR A 208 -2.10 -3.07 4.00
CA TYR A 208 -1.67 -4.17 4.83
C TYR A 208 -2.47 -4.19 6.11
N THR A 209 -2.65 -5.38 6.65
CA THR A 209 -3.17 -5.56 8.00
C THR A 209 -2.07 -6.13 8.87
N ARG A 210 -1.86 -5.53 10.05
CA ARG A 210 -0.91 -6.07 11.03
C ARG A 210 -1.58 -7.17 11.84
N ALA A 211 -1.17 -8.40 11.60
CA ALA A 211 -1.58 -9.61 12.31
C ALA A 211 -0.67 -9.83 13.53
N GLU A 212 -1.20 -9.55 14.72
CA GLU A 212 -0.45 -9.60 15.98
C GLU A 212 -1.01 -10.66 16.95
N LYS A 213 -0.12 -11.36 17.64
CA LYS A 213 -0.46 -12.29 18.72
C LYS A 213 0.16 -11.82 20.01
N TYR A 214 -0.55 -12.03 21.11
CA TYR A 214 -0.18 -11.51 22.42
C TYR A 214 0.01 -12.65 23.42
N PRO A 215 0.92 -12.49 24.40
CA PRO A 215 0.98 -13.39 25.54
C PRO A 215 -0.36 -13.40 26.28
N VAL A 216 -0.76 -14.57 26.77
CA VAL A 216 -2.03 -14.77 27.47
C VAL A 216 -1.73 -15.06 28.94
N THR A 217 -2.47 -14.40 29.82
CA THR A 217 -2.46 -14.70 31.26
C THR A 217 -3.74 -15.42 31.62
N PHE A 218 -3.63 -16.57 32.29
CA PHE A 218 -4.76 -17.32 32.82
C PHE A 218 -4.86 -17.14 34.34
N THR A 219 -6.07 -16.95 34.85
CA THR A 219 -6.34 -16.80 36.27
C THR A 219 -7.53 -17.65 36.71
N HIS A 220 -7.44 -18.22 37.90
CA HIS A 220 -8.51 -19.01 38.51
C HIS A 220 -8.52 -18.78 40.03
N ASN A 221 -9.68 -18.42 40.58
CA ASN A 221 -9.85 -18.10 42.01
C ASN A 221 -8.78 -17.13 42.54
N GLY A 222 -8.43 -16.10 41.76
CA GLY A 222 -7.44 -15.09 42.11
C GLY A 222 -5.97 -15.52 41.94
N ASN A 223 -5.70 -16.75 41.52
CA ASN A 223 -4.34 -17.23 41.26
C ASN A 223 -4.02 -17.17 39.77
N THR A 224 -2.84 -16.66 39.42
CA THR A 224 -2.28 -16.85 38.08
C THR A 224 -1.87 -18.30 37.90
N ILE A 225 -2.27 -18.90 36.78
CA ILE A 225 -1.98 -20.30 36.45
C ILE A 225 -1.40 -20.41 35.05
N VAL A 226 -0.60 -21.45 34.83
CA VAL A 226 0.04 -21.74 33.54
C VAL A 226 -0.21 -23.19 33.18
N TRP A 227 -0.65 -23.45 31.94
CA TRP A 227 -0.81 -24.79 31.43
C TRP A 227 0.52 -25.32 30.90
N VAL A 228 0.92 -26.48 31.40
CA VAL A 228 2.12 -27.18 30.94
C VAL A 228 1.68 -28.44 30.21
N ALA A 229 1.82 -28.43 28.89
CA ALA A 229 1.52 -29.58 28.05
C ALA A 229 2.49 -30.74 28.33
N ASN A 230 1.97 -31.96 28.33
CA ASN A 230 2.76 -33.18 28.47
C ASN A 230 3.14 -33.70 27.08
N ALA A 231 4.35 -34.27 26.96
CA ALA A 231 4.84 -34.81 25.68
C ALA A 231 3.97 -35.96 25.12
N ALA A 232 3.25 -36.67 25.98
CA ALA A 232 2.34 -37.76 25.60
C ALA A 232 0.90 -37.30 25.28
N GLY A 233 0.63 -35.99 25.30
CA GLY A 233 -0.71 -35.43 25.18
C GLY A 233 -1.30 -35.03 26.53
N GLY A 234 -2.24 -34.08 26.50
CA GLY A 234 -2.78 -33.44 27.69
C GLY A 234 -1.80 -32.46 28.34
N GLY A 235 -2.05 -32.12 29.60
CA GLY A 235 -1.22 -31.21 30.35
C GLY A 235 -1.65 -31.08 31.80
N THR A 236 -0.98 -30.20 32.53
CA THR A 236 -1.29 -29.90 33.92
C THR A 236 -1.23 -28.39 34.16
N TRP A 237 -2.15 -27.88 34.97
CA TRP A 237 -2.06 -26.52 35.46
C TRP A 237 -1.00 -26.42 36.55
N LYS A 238 -0.28 -25.30 36.58
CA LYS A 238 0.67 -24.95 37.62
C LYS A 238 0.46 -23.53 38.09
N VAL A 239 0.72 -23.28 39.37
CA VAL A 239 0.58 -21.94 39.96
C VAL A 239 1.76 -21.05 39.55
N GLY A 240 1.45 -19.87 39.02
CA GLY A 240 2.40 -18.79 38.73
C GLY A 240 3.28 -19.02 37.51
N ASN A 241 3.96 -20.16 37.41
CA ASN A 241 4.87 -20.47 36.30
C ASN A 241 5.00 -21.99 36.04
N SER A 242 5.72 -22.36 34.99
CA SER A 242 5.94 -23.75 34.56
C SER A 242 6.70 -24.63 35.56
N SER A 243 7.36 -24.04 36.56
CA SER A 243 8.03 -24.73 37.67
C SER A 243 7.22 -24.73 38.97
N GLY A 244 6.03 -24.11 38.96
CA GLY A 244 5.15 -24.04 40.12
C GLY A 244 4.57 -25.40 40.55
N ALA A 245 3.93 -25.40 41.71
CA ALA A 245 3.17 -26.55 42.18
C ALA A 245 1.99 -26.84 41.24
N VAL A 246 1.64 -28.13 41.11
CA VAL A 246 0.46 -28.56 40.35
C VAL A 246 -0.79 -27.91 40.94
N TYR A 247 -1.62 -27.37 40.06
CA TYR A 247 -2.87 -26.72 40.39
C TYR A 247 -4.04 -27.56 39.86
N THR A 248 -5.08 -27.70 40.67
CA THR A 248 -6.29 -28.43 40.29
C THR A 248 -7.42 -27.43 40.11
N ILE A 249 -8.19 -27.64 39.04
CA ILE A 249 -9.38 -26.83 38.73
C ILE A 249 -10.60 -27.58 39.27
N ASP A 250 -11.46 -26.85 39.97
CA ASP A 250 -12.73 -27.37 40.45
C ASP A 250 -13.73 -27.48 39.28
N ASP A 251 -14.69 -28.41 39.39
CA ASP A 251 -15.70 -28.55 38.33
C ASP A 251 -16.61 -27.31 38.27
N ASN A 252 -16.87 -26.85 37.05
CA ASN A 252 -17.75 -25.72 36.72
C ASN A 252 -17.30 -24.35 37.27
N THR A 253 -16.03 -24.19 37.66
CA THR A 253 -15.48 -22.87 38.01
C THR A 253 -14.77 -22.24 36.80
N PRO A 254 -15.02 -20.96 36.49
CA PRO A 254 -14.44 -20.33 35.30
C PRO A 254 -12.96 -20.06 35.48
N ILE A 255 -12.17 -20.37 34.45
CA ILE A 255 -10.80 -19.88 34.30
C ILE A 255 -10.87 -18.66 33.40
N HIS A 256 -10.44 -17.51 33.89
CA HIS A 256 -10.41 -16.27 33.12
C HIS A 256 -9.08 -16.16 32.37
N TYR A 257 -9.09 -15.60 31.18
CA TYR A 257 -7.89 -15.27 30.43
C TYR A 257 -7.94 -13.85 29.90
N THR A 258 -6.78 -13.22 29.79
CA THR A 258 -6.61 -11.86 29.24
C THR A 258 -5.35 -11.78 28.40
N TYR A 259 -5.38 -10.97 27.35
CA TYR A 259 -4.22 -10.75 26.48
C TYR A 259 -3.37 -9.58 26.96
N ASN A 260 -2.04 -9.75 26.97
CA ASN A 260 -1.12 -8.69 27.36
C ASN A 260 -0.70 -7.83 26.16
N ARG A 261 -1.21 -6.60 26.07
CA ARG A 261 -0.90 -5.62 25.00
C ARG A 261 0.54 -5.11 25.03
N THR A 262 1.27 -5.24 26.14
CA THR A 262 2.61 -4.63 26.29
C THR A 262 3.71 -5.46 25.63
N ALA A 263 3.41 -6.66 25.14
CA ALA A 263 4.37 -7.55 24.50
C ALA A 263 3.70 -8.31 23.36
N SER A 264 4.47 -8.68 22.34
CA SER A 264 3.97 -9.43 21.18
C SER A 264 4.73 -10.73 21.02
N THR A 265 4.02 -11.84 20.82
CA THR A 265 4.64 -13.16 20.52
C THR A 265 4.84 -13.37 19.03
N SER A 266 4.07 -12.68 18.20
CA SER A 266 4.14 -12.68 16.74
C SER A 266 3.57 -11.38 16.21
N CYS A 267 4.22 -10.81 15.19
CA CYS A 267 3.76 -9.61 14.50
C CYS A 267 4.14 -9.67 13.03
N ARG A 268 3.15 -9.82 12.16
CA ARG A 268 3.32 -9.95 10.70
C ARG A 268 2.43 -8.95 9.99
N PHE A 269 2.91 -8.42 8.87
CA PHE A 269 2.05 -7.66 7.96
C PHE A 269 1.56 -8.57 6.85
N GLU A 270 0.27 -8.54 6.62
CA GLU A 270 -0.42 -9.30 5.57
C GLU A 270 -0.97 -8.30 4.57
N GLU A 271 -0.66 -8.46 3.28
CA GLU A 271 -1.23 -7.59 2.25
C GLU A 271 -2.72 -7.88 2.06
N ASN A 272 -3.53 -6.82 2.03
CA ASN A 272 -4.94 -6.92 1.77
C ASN A 272 -5.17 -7.04 0.27
N ILE A 273 -5.59 -8.23 -0.18
CA ILE A 273 -5.90 -8.49 -1.59
C ILE A 273 -7.42 -8.44 -1.75
N TYR A 274 -7.92 -7.33 -2.29
CA TYR A 274 -9.31 -7.24 -2.71
C TYR A 274 -9.46 -7.91 -4.07
N GLN A 275 -10.31 -8.92 -4.17
CA GLN A 275 -10.72 -9.41 -5.48
C GLN A 275 -11.48 -8.28 -6.19
N ASN A 276 -10.88 -7.70 -7.23
CA ASN A 276 -11.53 -6.65 -8.01
C ASN A 276 -12.85 -7.18 -8.58
N SER A 277 -13.97 -6.75 -8.00
CA SER A 277 -15.20 -6.56 -8.74
C SER A 277 -14.97 -5.44 -9.75
N GLN A 278 -14.69 -5.83 -11.00
CA GLN A 278 -14.69 -5.02 -12.22
C GLN A 278 -13.91 -3.70 -12.18
N GLU A 279 -12.70 -3.70 -12.77
CA GLU A 279 -12.14 -2.51 -13.41
C GLU A 279 -13.05 -2.07 -14.56
N GLY A 280 -14.06 -1.27 -14.23
CA GLY A 280 -14.70 -0.37 -15.18
C GLY A 280 -13.71 0.75 -15.47
N GLY A 281 -13.04 0.67 -16.61
CA GLY A 281 -12.26 1.78 -17.13
C GLY A 281 -13.15 3.00 -17.34
N ASP A 282 -12.99 4.01 -16.49
CA ASP A 282 -13.60 5.31 -16.72
C ASP A 282 -12.67 6.12 -17.63
N THR A 283 -12.80 5.87 -18.94
CA THR A 283 -12.32 6.81 -19.95
C THR A 283 -13.27 8.00 -20.00
N SER A 284 -13.07 8.97 -19.10
CA SER A 284 -13.64 10.31 -19.26
C SER A 284 -12.60 11.27 -19.83
N ALA A 285 -12.24 11.06 -21.11
CA ALA A 285 -11.75 12.15 -21.94
C ALA A 285 -12.97 13.01 -22.31
N ALA A 286 -13.16 14.11 -21.60
CA ALA A 286 -14.18 15.11 -21.94
C ALA A 286 -13.64 16.04 -23.05
N ASN A 287 -14.51 16.19 -24.05
CA ASN A 287 -14.43 17.00 -25.27
C ASN A 287 -13.65 18.32 -25.21
#